data_AF-A0A382XMB5-F1
#
_entry.id   AF-A0A382XMB5-F1
#
_cell.length_a   1.000
_cell.length_b   1.000
_cell.length_c   1.000
_cell.angle_alpha   90.00
_cell.angle_beta   90.00
_cell.angle_gamma   90.00
#
_symmetry.space_group_name_H-M   'P 1'
#
loop_
_entity.id
_entity.type
_entity.pdbx_description
1 polymer ?
#
loop_
_entity_poly.entity_id
_entity_poly.type
_entity_poly.pdbx_seq_one_letter_code
_entity_poly.pdbx_strand_id
1 'polypeptide(L)' 'MLHQNSRDLFEELMGKLADQELKNRGLKSDFMYDTILDELNEKFELLELEIIKIETDAVFNGDK' A
#
# COMPACT_ATOMS: atom_id res chain seq x y z
N MET A 1 8.99 -9.05 -23.63
CA MET A 1 8.54 -8.97 -22.23
C MET A 1 7.99 -7.57 -22.04
N LEU A 2 6.69 -7.43 -21.76
CA LEU A 2 6.10 -6.12 -21.44
C LEU A 2 6.82 -5.61 -20.18
N HIS A 3 7.37 -4.40 -20.23
CA HIS A 3 7.93 -3.76 -19.04
C HIS A 3 6.78 -3.55 -18.06
N GLN A 4 6.69 -4.40 -17.02
CA GLN A 4 5.81 -4.12 -15.88
C GLN A 4 6.22 -2.76 -15.32
N ASN A 5 5.28 -1.81 -15.31
CA ASN A 5 5.54 -0.52 -14.70
C ASN A 5 5.48 -0.69 -13.17
N SER A 6 6.01 0.28 -12.43
CA SER A 6 6.04 0.21 -10.95
C SER A 6 4.65 0.13 -10.31
N ARG A 7 3.62 0.67 -10.99
CA ARG A 7 2.22 0.58 -10.55
C ARG A 7 1.68 -0.84 -10.68
N ASP A 8 1.98 -1.54 -11.77
CA ASP A 8 1.55 -2.94 -11.95
C ASP A 8 2.16 -3.83 -10.84
N LEU A 9 3.42 -3.58 -10.47
CA LEU A 9 4.09 -4.29 -9.37
C LEU A 9 3.48 -3.96 -8.01
N PHE A 10 3.09 -2.70 -7.80
CA PHE A 10 2.40 -2.28 -6.59
C PHE A 10 1.04 -2.96 -6.46
N GLU A 11 0.21 -2.92 -7.52
CA GLU A 11 -1.10 -3.57 -7.54
C GLU A 11 -0.99 -5.08 -7.29
N GLU A 12 0.03 -5.74 -7.84
CA GLU A 12 0.33 -7.16 -7.57
C GLU A 12 0.70 -7.40 -6.09
N LEU A 13 1.51 -6.52 -5.49
CA LEU A 13 1.88 -6.62 -4.07
C LEU A 13 0.65 -6.44 -3.16
N MET A 14 -0.21 -5.46 -3.46
CA MET A 14 -1.42 -5.19 -2.69
C MET A 14 -2.37 -6.37 -2.70
N GLY A 15 -2.56 -7.01 -3.85
CA GLY A 15 -3.38 -8.22 -3.94
C GLY A 15 -2.83 -9.38 -3.12
N LYS A 16 -1.51 -9.62 -3.16
CA LYS A 16 -0.87 -10.66 -2.34
C LYS A 16 -0.98 -10.39 -0.83
N LEU A 17 -0.91 -9.12 -0.43
CA LEU A 17 -1.10 -8.73 0.98
C LEU A 17 -2.54 -8.93 1.42
N ALA A 18 -3.52 -8.59 0.58
CA ALA A 18 -4.93 -8.83 0.88
C ALA A 18 -5.25 -10.33 1.03
N ASP A 19 -4.70 -11.16 0.14
CA ASP A 19 -4.80 -12.62 0.23
C ASP A 19 -4.21 -13.17 1.54
N GLN A 20 -3.06 -12.63 1.94
CA GLN A 20 -2.40 -13.04 3.17
C GLN A 20 -3.21 -12.61 4.40
N GLU A 21 -3.77 -11.41 4.39
CA GLU A 21 -4.57 -10.88 5.49
C GLU A 21 -5.89 -11.64 5.64
N LEU A 22 -6.54 -12.06 4.55
CA LEU A 22 -7.67 -12.99 4.61
C LEU A 22 -7.31 -14.29 5.33
N LYS A 23 -6.17 -14.89 4.99
CA LYS A 23 -5.66 -16.11 5.63
C LYS A 23 -5.38 -15.88 7.11
N ASN A 24 -4.75 -14.75 7.45
CA ASN A 24 -4.44 -14.38 8.84
C ASN A 24 -5.71 -14.22 9.68
N ARG A 25 -6.76 -13.62 9.10
CA ARG A 25 -8.06 -13.44 9.76
C ARG A 25 -8.93 -14.71 9.78
N GLY A 26 -8.48 -15.79 9.13
CA GLY A 26 -9.24 -17.04 9.00
C GLY A 26 -10.52 -16.91 8.16
N LEU A 27 -10.60 -15.88 7.32
CA LEU A 27 -11.76 -15.58 6.48
C LEU A 27 -11.66 -16.38 5.17
N LYS A 28 -12.77 -16.99 4.75
CA LYS A 28 -12.85 -17.82 3.53
C LYS A 28 -13.62 -17.17 2.39
N SER A 29 -13.97 -15.89 2.51
CA SER A 29 -14.89 -15.23 1.58
C SER A 29 -14.17 -14.18 0.76
N ASP A 30 -14.27 -14.30 -0.57
CA ASP A 30 -13.91 -13.27 -1.53
C ASP A 30 -14.64 -11.94 -1.24
N PHE A 31 -15.80 -12.00 -0.58
CA PHE A 31 -16.56 -10.81 -0.18
C PHE A 31 -15.77 -9.86 0.74
N MET A 32 -14.84 -10.39 1.55
CA MET A 32 -14.01 -9.57 2.44
C MET A 32 -12.68 -9.16 1.80
N TYR A 33 -12.33 -9.73 0.63
CA TYR A 33 -11.10 -9.42 -0.07
C TYR A 33 -11.07 -7.95 -0.46
N ASP A 34 -12.13 -7.46 -1.10
CA ASP A 34 -12.23 -6.08 -1.58
C ASP A 34 -12.12 -5.08 -0.40
N THR A 35 -12.80 -5.34 0.71
CA THR A 35 -12.68 -4.50 1.92
C THR A 35 -11.26 -4.46 2.46
N ILE A 36 -10.56 -5.60 2.50
CA ILE A 36 -9.18 -5.66 2.97
C ILE A 36 -8.24 -4.96 1.99
N LEU A 37 -8.47 -5.10 0.69
CA LEU A 37 -7.68 -4.44 -0.33
C LEU A 37 -7.84 -2.91 -0.25
N ASP A 38 -9.07 -2.43 -0.06
CA ASP A 38 -9.36 -1.01 0.17
C ASP A 38 -8.66 -0.49 1.45
N GLU A 39 -8.77 -1.23 2.56
CA GLU A 39 -8.08 -0.89 3.82
C GLU A 39 -6.55 -0.81 3.65
N LEU A 40 -5.96 -1.73 2.87
CA LEU A 40 -4.53 -1.73 2.61
C LEU A 40 -4.12 -0.54 1.74
N ASN A 41 -4.90 -0.22 0.70
CA ASN A 41 -4.65 0.93 -0.17
C ASN A 41 -4.70 2.25 0.64
N GLU A 42 -5.70 2.44 1.49
CA GLU A 42 -5.81 3.64 2.33
C GLU A 42 -4.60 3.79 3.27
N LYS A 43 -4.12 2.70 3.88
CA LYS A 43 -2.91 2.72 4.72
C LYS A 43 -1.66 3.08 3.93
N PHE A 44 -1.54 2.62 2.69
CA PHE A 44 -0.42 2.98 1.83
C PHE A 44 -0.47 4.45 1.41
N GLU A 45 -1.65 4.99 1.08
CA GLU A 45 -1.81 6.42 0.80
C GLU A 45 -1.41 7.28 2.01
N LEU A 46 -1.80 6.89 3.22
CA LEU A 46 -1.38 7.58 4.44
C LEU A 46 0.14 7.53 4.65
N LEU A 47 0.76 6.38 4.38
CA LEU A 47 2.21 6.23 4.45
C LEU A 47 2.93 7.11 3.42
N GLU A 48 2.42 7.17 2.19
CA GLU A 48 2.94 8.05 1.13
C GLU A 48 2.90 9.51 1.56
N LEU A 49 1.77 9.96 2.14
CA LEU A 49 1.63 11.32 2.67
C LEU A 49 2.62 11.61 3.80
N GLU A 50 2.86 10.64 4.68
CA GLU A 50 3.81 10.79 5.79
C GLU A 50 5.26 10.85 5.30
N ILE A 51 5.63 10.06 4.30
CA ILE A 51 6.94 10.13 3.64
C ILE A 51 7.14 11.50 2.99
N ILE A 52 6.16 11.97 2.20
CA ILE A 52 6.21 13.30 1.57
C ILE A 52 6.40 14.39 2.63
N LYS A 53 5.68 14.30 3.76
CA LYS A 53 5.81 15.25 4.86
C LYS A 53 7.22 15.23 5.46
N ILE A 54 7.79 14.05 5.72
CA ILE A 54 9.16 13.91 6.25
C ILE A 54 10.18 14.49 5.28
N GLU A 55 10.08 14.18 3.98
CA GLU A 55 10.99 14.70 2.96
C GLU A 55 10.88 16.23 2.86
N THR A 56 9.65 16.74 2.89
CA THR A 56 9.36 18.17 2.89
C THR A 56 9.96 18.85 4.12
N ASP A 57 9.69 18.33 5.33
CA ASP A 57 10.21 18.86 6.58
C ASP A 57 11.75 18.77 6.65
N ALA A 58 12.35 17.72 6.07
CA ALA A 58 13.80 17.58 5.95
C ALA A 58 14.41 18.62 5.00
N VAL A 59 13.75 18.93 3.88
CA VAL A 59 14.18 19.97 2.94
C VAL A 59 14.04 21.37 3.54
N PHE A 60 12.99 21.64 4.33
CA PHE A 60 12.74 22.97 4.90
C PHE A 60 13.45 23.22 6.25
N ASN A 61 13.74 22.18 7.03
CA ASN A 61 14.40 22.30 8.34
C ASN A 61 15.85 21.78 8.35
N GLY A 62 16.30 21.13 7.28
CA GLY A 62 17.66 20.62 7.10
C GLY A 62 18.46 21.43 6.10
N ASP A 63 18.62 22.73 6.35
CA ASP A 63 19.74 23.55 5.82
C ASP A 63 19.87 24.82 6.68
N LYS A 64 20.49 24.67 7.86
CA LYS A 64 21.19 25.73 8.61
C LYS A 64 22.38 25.15 9.35
#